data_AF-A0A699U057-F1
#
_entry.id   AF-A0A699U057-F1
#
_cell.length_a   1.000
_cell.length_b   1.000
_cell.length_c   1.000
_cell.angle_alpha   90.00
_cell.angle_beta   90.00
_cell.angle_gamma   90.00
#
_symmetry.space_group_name_H-M   'P 1'
#
loop_
_entity.id
_entity.type
_entity.pdbx_description
1 polymer ?
#
loop_
_entity_poly.entity_id
_entity_poly.type
_entity_poly.pdbx_seq_one_letter_code
_entity_poly.pdbx_strand_id
1 'polypeptide(L)'
;IGGQILNNNNGWEDEAEVINPYEEADPHYRPPPTSDEETEFAPSVVQIVDADDVPIPPVIHFGSYFHIGENSAMRDLLAGNSEVYAPGPMCCDLKSVHRGVMKLSKQMHDREIRSKNSKMMKMITGLSGEFTELKNQNRRAEELSRWEA
;
A
#
# COMPACT_ATOMS: atom_id res chain seq x y z
N ILE A 1 -29.88 -42.94 -12.98
CA ILE A 1 -29.43 -41.96 -11.97
C ILE A 1 -28.02 -41.58 -12.35
N GLY A 2 -27.84 -40.39 -12.93
CA GLY A 2 -26.55 -39.91 -13.44
C GLY A 2 -26.76 -38.47 -13.88
N GLY A 3 -26.60 -37.55 -12.93
CA GLY A 3 -26.82 -36.13 -13.14
C GLY A 3 -25.76 -35.52 -14.04
N GLN A 4 -26.21 -34.77 -15.05
CA GLN A 4 -25.37 -33.86 -15.83
C GLN A 4 -25.20 -32.57 -15.01
N ILE A 5 -23.96 -32.16 -14.77
CA ILE A 5 -23.65 -30.85 -14.20
C ILE A 5 -23.73 -29.85 -15.36
N LEU A 6 -24.78 -29.03 -15.36
CA LEU A 6 -24.90 -27.88 -16.23
C LEU A 6 -23.93 -26.81 -15.71
N ASN A 7 -22.97 -26.44 -16.55
CA ASN A 7 -22.10 -25.30 -16.32
C ASN A 7 -22.95 -24.04 -16.42
N ASN A 8 -23.45 -23.57 -15.28
CA ASN A 8 -24.07 -22.25 -15.19
C ASN A 8 -22.95 -21.21 -15.33
N ASN A 9 -22.71 -20.78 -16.57
CA ASN A 9 -22.21 -19.45 -16.86
C ASN A 9 -23.39 -18.50 -16.74
N ASN A 10 -23.73 -18.11 -15.52
CA ASN A 10 -24.62 -17.00 -15.25
C ASN A 10 -23.79 -15.71 -15.21
N GLY A 11 -24.12 -14.84 -16.16
CA GLY A 11 -23.42 -13.62 -16.52
C GLY A 11 -23.27 -12.64 -15.36
N TRP A 12 -22.07 -12.09 -15.30
CA TRP A 12 -21.80 -10.80 -14.69
C TRP A 12 -21.20 -9.95 -15.81
N GLU A 13 -22.04 -9.55 -16.76
CA GLU A 13 -21.82 -8.25 -17.37
C GLU A 13 -22.18 -7.26 -16.28
N ASP A 14 -21.20 -6.97 -15.43
CA ASP A 14 -21.25 -5.83 -14.53
C ASP A 14 -21.19 -4.62 -15.46
N GLU A 15 -22.36 -4.17 -15.95
CA GLU A 15 -22.49 -2.81 -16.44
C GLU A 15 -22.04 -1.94 -15.27
N ALA A 16 -20.77 -1.53 -15.33
CA ALA A 16 -20.20 -0.64 -14.34
C ALA A 16 -21.07 0.63 -14.37
N GLU A 17 -21.99 0.75 -13.41
CA GLU A 17 -22.60 2.02 -13.08
C GLU A 17 -21.41 2.95 -12.81
N VAL A 18 -21.16 3.85 -13.75
CA VAL A 18 -20.23 4.95 -13.56
C VAL A 18 -20.85 5.81 -12.47
N ILE A 19 -20.52 5.48 -11.22
CA ILE A 19 -20.81 6.32 -10.07
C ILE A 19 -19.97 7.57 -10.30
N ASN A 20 -20.58 8.62 -10.86
CA ASN A 20 -19.96 9.92 -10.92
C ASN A 20 -19.67 10.36 -9.48
N PRO A 21 -18.41 10.70 -9.11
CA PRO A 21 -18.09 11.11 -7.73
C PRO A 21 -18.73 12.44 -7.31
N TYR A 22 -19.42 13.11 -8.24
CA TYR A 22 -20.14 14.34 -8.01
C TYR A 22 -21.64 14.04 -7.91
N GLU A 23 -22.05 13.62 -6.73
CA GLU A 23 -23.41 13.91 -6.26
C GLU A 23 -23.48 15.43 -6.05
N GLU A 24 -24.44 16.09 -6.70
CA GLU A 24 -24.64 17.54 -6.63
C GLU A 24 -24.88 17.94 -5.16
N ALA A 25 -23.88 18.54 -4.53
CA ALA A 25 -23.96 18.94 -3.13
C ALA A 25 -25.13 19.91 -2.92
N ASP A 26 -25.98 19.63 -1.93
CA ASP A 26 -27.07 20.49 -1.48
C ASP A 26 -26.55 21.94 -1.30
N PRO A 27 -27.07 22.92 -2.08
CA PRO A 27 -26.61 24.31 -2.05
C PRO A 27 -26.65 24.94 -0.66
N HIS A 28 -27.46 24.39 0.26
CA HIS A 28 -27.67 24.96 1.58
C HIS A 28 -26.59 24.66 2.63
N TYR A 29 -25.60 23.81 2.33
CA TYR A 29 -24.50 23.49 3.26
C TYR A 29 -23.12 23.95 2.80
N ARG A 30 -23.01 24.76 1.74
CA ARG A 30 -21.72 25.35 1.37
C ARG A 30 -21.31 26.36 2.45
N PRO A 31 -20.17 26.19 3.13
CA PRO A 31 -19.66 27.26 3.99
C PRO A 31 -19.43 28.50 3.12
N PRO A 32 -19.69 29.72 3.64
CA PRO A 32 -19.37 30.92 2.88
C PRO A 32 -17.87 30.90 2.55
N PRO A 33 -17.46 31.23 1.31
CA PRO A 33 -16.04 31.40 1.04
C PRO A 33 -15.52 32.50 1.96
N THR A 34 -14.61 32.14 2.86
CA THR A 34 -13.83 33.12 3.61
C THR A 34 -12.92 33.80 2.58
N SER A 35 -13.10 35.10 2.41
CA SER A 35 -12.25 35.93 1.56
C SER A 35 -10.79 35.88 2.03
N ASP A 36 -9.89 36.03 1.06
CA ASP A 36 -8.51 36.55 1.14
C ASP A 36 -7.68 36.23 2.40
N GLU A 37 -6.63 35.42 2.30
CA GLU A 37 -5.29 35.94 1.99
C GLU A 37 -4.44 34.76 1.53
N GLU A 38 -4.11 34.73 0.25
CA GLU A 38 -3.06 33.85 -0.24
C GLU A 38 -1.76 34.30 0.40
N THR A 39 -1.30 33.55 1.41
CA THR A 39 0.02 33.74 2.00
C THR A 39 1.05 33.67 0.88
N GLU A 40 1.57 34.85 0.58
CA GLU A 40 2.63 35.22 -0.31
C GLU A 40 3.85 34.28 -0.16
N PHE A 41 3.82 33.15 -0.85
CA PHE A 41 5.04 32.47 -1.32
C PHE A 41 5.48 33.09 -2.66
N ALA A 42 5.43 34.42 -2.76
CA ALA A 42 6.11 35.12 -3.82
C ALA A 42 7.61 35.09 -3.50
N PRO A 43 8.47 34.65 -4.43
CA PRO A 43 9.91 34.89 -4.29
C PRO A 43 10.10 36.39 -4.09
N SER A 44 10.85 36.83 -3.06
CA SER A 44 11.21 38.23 -2.88
C SER A 44 11.73 38.79 -4.21
N VAL A 45 10.91 39.56 -4.92
CA VAL A 45 11.25 40.10 -6.23
C VAL A 45 12.16 41.32 -6.01
N VAL A 46 13.44 41.07 -5.77
CA VAL A 46 14.46 42.10 -5.98
C VAL A 46 14.52 42.32 -7.48
N GLN A 47 13.99 43.46 -7.95
CA GLN A 47 14.04 43.81 -9.37
C GLN A 47 15.51 44.04 -9.73
N ILE A 48 16.08 43.07 -10.45
CA ILE A 48 17.39 43.19 -11.05
C ILE A 48 17.21 44.03 -12.31
N VAL A 49 17.96 45.11 -12.38
CA VAL A 49 17.91 46.07 -13.46
C VAL A 49 19.20 45.92 -14.28
N ASP A 50 19.10 45.97 -15.61
CA ASP A 50 20.26 45.91 -16.51
C ASP A 50 20.99 47.28 -16.57
N ALA A 51 22.15 47.35 -17.23
CA ALA A 51 23.01 48.54 -17.31
C ALA A 51 22.32 49.81 -17.85
N ASP A 52 21.20 49.66 -18.57
CA ASP A 52 20.37 50.74 -19.13
C ASP A 52 19.11 51.03 -18.28
N ASP A 53 19.08 50.62 -17.02
CA ASP A 53 17.98 50.82 -16.09
C ASP A 53 16.64 50.16 -16.50
N VAL A 54 16.66 49.19 -17.42
CA VAL A 54 15.47 48.46 -17.88
C VAL A 54 15.23 47.23 -17.00
N PRO A 55 14.02 47.02 -16.44
CA PRO A 55 13.74 45.86 -15.60
C PRO A 55 13.72 44.58 -16.43
N ILE A 56 14.54 43.60 -16.04
CA ILE A 56 14.57 42.28 -16.70
C ILE A 56 13.34 41.48 -16.24
N PRO A 57 12.51 40.92 -17.15
CA PRO A 57 11.37 40.10 -16.77
C PRO A 57 11.80 38.88 -15.93
N PRO A 58 11.05 38.49 -14.88
CA PRO A 58 11.40 37.35 -14.05
C PRO A 58 11.30 36.02 -14.82
N VAL A 59 12.41 35.28 -14.88
CA VAL A 59 12.48 33.94 -15.50
C VAL A 59 12.24 32.88 -14.43
N ILE A 60 11.11 32.17 -14.52
CA ILE A 60 10.76 31.09 -13.59
C ILE A 60 11.27 29.77 -14.15
N HIS A 61 12.15 29.10 -13.41
CA HIS A 61 12.79 27.86 -13.84
C HIS A 61 12.33 26.66 -13.02
N PHE A 62 11.48 25.81 -13.60
CA PHE A 62 11.04 24.54 -13.01
C PHE A 62 11.58 23.37 -13.83
N GLY A 63 12.50 22.59 -13.26
CA GLY A 63 12.95 21.30 -13.78
C GLY A 63 14.22 21.31 -14.66
N SER A 64 15.24 20.59 -14.18
CA SER A 64 16.45 20.06 -14.86
C SER A 64 17.14 20.76 -16.04
N TYR A 65 17.00 22.07 -16.25
CA TYR A 65 17.77 22.76 -17.28
C TYR A 65 18.87 23.60 -16.63
N PHE A 66 20.04 22.99 -16.41
CA PHE A 66 21.28 23.77 -16.36
C PHE A 66 21.36 24.48 -17.70
N HIS A 67 21.10 25.78 -17.71
CA HIS A 67 21.45 26.59 -18.85
C HIS A 67 22.96 26.60 -18.83
N ILE A 68 23.58 25.73 -19.62
CA ILE A 68 24.93 25.97 -20.11
C ILE A 68 24.81 27.33 -20.80
N GLY A 69 25.08 28.39 -20.04
CA GLY A 69 25.62 29.59 -20.66
C GLY A 69 26.77 29.10 -21.51
N GLU A 70 26.85 29.57 -22.74
CA GLU A 70 27.94 29.29 -23.66
C GLU A 70 29.23 29.95 -23.14
N ASN A 71 29.56 29.71 -21.88
CA ASN A 71 30.84 29.96 -21.28
C ASN A 71 31.78 29.01 -22.01
N SER A 72 32.50 29.58 -22.97
CA SER A 72 33.52 28.94 -23.81
C SER A 72 34.54 28.08 -23.02
N ALA A 73 34.54 28.14 -21.69
CA ALA A 73 35.38 27.38 -20.78
C ALA A 73 34.85 25.98 -20.37
N MET A 74 33.61 25.59 -20.72
CA MET A 74 33.05 24.27 -20.32
C MET A 74 33.25 23.15 -21.35
N ARG A 75 33.68 23.49 -22.58
CA ARG A 75 33.87 22.52 -23.67
C ARG A 75 35.01 21.54 -23.41
N ASP A 76 36.02 21.98 -22.66
CA ASP A 76 37.23 21.18 -22.41
C ASP A 76 37.05 20.12 -21.30
N LEU A 77 36.03 20.26 -20.44
CA LEU A 77 35.80 19.33 -19.31
C LEU A 77 34.76 18.23 -19.61
N LEU A 78 33.91 18.39 -20.63
CA LEU A 78 32.85 17.44 -20.98
C LEU A 78 33.21 16.47 -22.12
N ALA A 79 34.41 16.57 -22.69
CA ALA A 79 34.87 15.76 -23.83
C ALA A 79 35.05 14.25 -23.56
N GLY A 80 34.61 13.72 -22.41
CA GLY A 80 34.78 12.30 -22.05
C GLY A 80 33.73 11.69 -21.12
N ASN A 81 32.71 12.44 -20.70
CA ASN A 81 31.72 11.95 -19.73
C ASN A 81 30.31 11.92 -20.33
N SER A 82 30.15 11.24 -21.47
CA SER A 82 28.83 10.97 -22.04
C SER A 82 28.16 9.82 -21.28
N GLU A 83 27.34 10.20 -20.31
CA GLU A 83 26.14 9.47 -19.86
C GLU A 83 26.36 8.03 -19.35
N VAL A 84 26.60 7.90 -18.03
CA VAL A 84 26.46 6.61 -17.35
C VAL A 84 24.97 6.33 -17.17
N TYR A 85 24.42 5.44 -18.00
CA TYR A 85 23.04 4.99 -17.87
C TYR A 85 22.91 4.16 -16.58
N ALA A 86 22.45 4.78 -15.50
CA ALA A 86 22.00 4.02 -14.34
C ALA A 86 20.81 3.17 -14.81
N PRO A 87 20.79 1.84 -14.56
CA PRO A 87 19.62 1.03 -14.84
C PRO A 87 18.41 1.68 -14.15
N GLY A 88 17.46 2.17 -14.95
CA GLY A 88 16.23 2.76 -14.43
C GLY A 88 15.48 1.75 -13.55
N PRO A 89 14.61 2.22 -12.64
CA PRO A 89 13.81 1.32 -11.82
C PRO A 89 13.12 0.30 -12.73
N MET A 90 13.41 -0.99 -12.50
CA MET A 90 12.89 -2.06 -13.34
C MET A 90 11.37 -1.98 -13.35
N CYS A 91 10.80 -1.56 -14.47
CA CYS A 91 9.37 -1.44 -14.64
C CYS A 91 8.77 -2.85 -14.64
N CYS A 92 8.30 -3.30 -13.49
CA CYS A 92 7.55 -4.56 -13.40
C CYS A 92 6.18 -4.32 -14.02
N ASP A 93 5.73 -5.21 -14.92
CA ASP A 93 4.35 -5.18 -15.41
C ASP A 93 3.39 -5.20 -14.20
N LEU A 94 2.43 -4.28 -14.17
CA LEU A 94 1.42 -4.17 -13.11
C LEU A 94 0.69 -5.51 -12.91
N LYS A 95 0.50 -6.30 -13.97
CA LYS A 95 -0.08 -7.66 -13.88
C LYS A 95 0.80 -8.60 -13.05
N SER A 96 2.12 -8.48 -13.16
CA SER A 96 3.06 -9.26 -12.37
C SER A 96 2.99 -8.88 -10.88
N VAL A 97 2.92 -7.58 -10.59
CA VAL A 97 2.76 -7.06 -9.22
C VAL A 97 1.45 -7.57 -8.61
N HIS A 98 0.33 -7.41 -9.32
CA HIS A 98 -0.98 -7.90 -8.89
C HIS A 98 -0.96 -9.41 -8.59
N ARG A 99 -0.38 -10.22 -9.48
CA ARG A 99 -0.21 -11.67 -9.27
C ARG A 99 0.65 -11.98 -8.05
N GLY A 100 1.71 -11.19 -7.81
CA GLY A 100 2.56 -11.32 -6.63
C GLY A 100 1.77 -11.07 -5.34
N VAL A 101 1.03 -9.96 -5.28
CA VAL A 101 0.19 -9.59 -4.14
C VAL A 101 -0.87 -10.66 -3.85
N MET A 102 -1.57 -11.15 -4.88
CA MET A 102 -2.60 -12.19 -4.72
C MET A 102 -2.03 -13.48 -4.11
N LYS A 103 -0.84 -13.90 -4.57
CA LYS A 103 -0.15 -15.09 -4.02
C LYS A 103 0.25 -14.88 -2.56
N LEU A 104 0.80 -13.71 -2.23
CA LEU A 104 1.22 -13.40 -0.87
C LEU A 104 0.03 -13.35 0.09
N SER A 105 -1.07 -12.71 -0.32
CA SER A 105 -2.32 -12.65 0.44
C SER A 105 -2.81 -14.06 0.82
N LYS A 106 -2.87 -14.97 -0.16
CA LYS A 106 -3.23 -16.38 0.08
C LYS A 106 -2.28 -17.06 1.07
N GLN A 107 -0.97 -16.91 0.86
CA GLN A 107 0.03 -17.52 1.75
C GLN A 107 -0.06 -17.00 3.19
N MET A 108 -0.32 -15.71 3.37
CA MET A 108 -0.49 -15.11 4.69
C MET A 108 -1.73 -15.64 5.39
N HIS A 109 -2.86 -15.73 4.67
CA HIS A 109 -4.10 -16.28 5.21
C HIS A 109 -3.94 -17.76 5.63
N ASP A 110 -3.33 -18.58 4.79
CA ASP A 110 -3.06 -19.99 5.08
C ASP A 110 -2.14 -20.15 6.32
N ARG A 111 -1.14 -19.27 6.46
CA ARG A 111 -0.25 -19.24 7.62
C ARG A 111 -0.99 -18.89 8.90
N GLU A 112 -1.93 -17.95 8.83
CA GLU A 112 -2.76 -17.56 9.97
C GLU A 112 -3.66 -18.71 10.44
N ILE A 113 -4.37 -19.37 9.51
CA ILE A 113 -5.20 -20.55 9.82
C ILE A 113 -4.35 -21.64 10.47
N ARG A 114 -3.18 -21.94 9.90
CA ARG A 114 -2.24 -22.92 10.47
C ARG A 114 -1.80 -22.56 11.88
N SER A 115 -1.51 -21.29 12.13
CA SER A 115 -1.12 -20.79 13.46
C SER A 115 -2.24 -21.00 14.48
N LYS A 116 -3.47 -20.60 14.14
CA LYS A 116 -4.66 -20.80 14.99
C LYS A 116 -4.89 -22.29 15.28
N ASN A 117 -4.81 -23.14 14.27
CA ASN A 117 -4.95 -24.59 14.43
C ASN A 117 -3.86 -25.18 15.33
N SER A 118 -2.61 -24.73 15.18
CA SER A 118 -1.51 -25.17 16.05
C SER A 118 -1.75 -24.78 17.51
N LYS A 119 -2.21 -23.55 17.77
CA LYS A 119 -2.55 -23.11 19.13
C LYS A 119 -3.69 -23.94 19.72
N MET A 120 -4.75 -24.17 18.95
CA MET A 120 -5.89 -24.99 19.37
C MET A 120 -5.44 -26.42 19.70
N MET A 121 -4.62 -27.04 18.85
CA MET A 121 -4.11 -28.40 19.07
C MET A 121 -3.31 -28.51 20.38
N LYS A 122 -2.48 -27.51 20.69
CA LYS A 122 -1.75 -27.46 21.96
C LYS A 122 -2.68 -27.42 23.16
N MET A 123 -3.73 -26.59 23.12
CA MET A 123 -4.72 -26.53 24.20
C MET A 123 -5.47 -27.86 24.33
N ILE A 124 -5.93 -28.45 23.23
CA ILE A 124 -6.65 -29.73 23.24
C ILE A 124 -5.77 -30.84 23.84
N THR A 125 -4.50 -30.89 23.43
CA THR A 125 -3.56 -31.92 23.91
C THR A 125 -3.24 -31.71 25.39
N GLY A 126 -3.07 -30.46 25.83
CA GLY A 126 -2.89 -30.10 27.24
C GLY A 126 -4.06 -30.55 28.10
N LEU A 127 -5.28 -30.15 27.74
CA LEU A 127 -6.51 -30.53 28.46
C LEU A 127 -6.74 -32.05 28.47
N SER A 128 -6.43 -32.73 27.37
CA SER A 128 -6.54 -34.20 27.29
C SER A 128 -5.57 -34.89 28.25
N GLY A 129 -4.36 -34.34 28.41
CA GLY A 129 -3.38 -34.82 29.39
C GLY A 129 -3.88 -34.63 30.83
N GLU A 130 -4.35 -33.43 31.16
CA GLU A 130 -4.92 -33.11 32.49
C GLU A 130 -6.11 -34.02 32.84
N PHE A 131 -7.03 -34.22 31.88
CA PHE A 131 -8.18 -35.09 32.08
C PHE A 131 -7.77 -36.56 32.33
N THR A 132 -6.74 -37.03 31.63
CA THR A 132 -6.21 -38.40 31.82
C THR A 132 -5.61 -38.57 33.20
N GLU A 133 -4.85 -37.57 33.67
CA GLU A 133 -4.27 -37.56 35.02
C GLU A 133 -5.37 -37.55 36.08
N LEU A 134 -6.37 -36.67 35.94
CA LEU A 134 -7.50 -36.60 36.86
C LEU A 134 -8.28 -37.91 36.92
N LYS A 135 -8.50 -38.57 35.77
CA LYS A 135 -9.15 -39.88 35.72
C LYS A 135 -8.34 -40.95 36.48
N ASN A 136 -7.02 -40.92 36.37
CA ASN A 136 -6.16 -41.84 37.12
C ASN A 136 -6.21 -41.58 38.62
N GLN A 137 -6.24 -40.32 39.03
CA GLN A 137 -6.36 -39.91 40.43
C GLN A 137 -7.72 -40.35 41.02
N ASN A 138 -8.82 -40.11 40.31
CA ASN A 138 -10.16 -40.55 40.73
C ASN A 138 -10.21 -42.07 40.92
N ARG A 139 -9.66 -42.86 40.00
CA ARG A 139 -9.60 -44.32 40.16
C ARG A 139 -8.86 -44.74 41.42
N ARG A 140 -7.70 -44.13 41.72
CA ARG A 140 -6.93 -44.44 42.93
C ARG A 140 -7.71 -44.06 44.20
N ALA A 141 -8.41 -42.94 44.18
CA ALA A 141 -9.26 -42.52 45.29
C ALA A 141 -10.41 -43.51 45.56
N GLU A 142 -11.06 -44.01 44.50
CA GLU A 142 -12.08 -45.06 44.61
C GLU A 142 -11.50 -46.36 45.19
N GLU A 143 -10.30 -46.77 44.74
CA GLU A 143 -9.61 -47.95 45.28
C GLU A 143 -9.29 -47.79 46.77
N LEU A 144 -8.78 -46.63 47.19
CA LEU A 144 -8.50 -46.33 48.59
C LEU A 144 -9.77 -46.34 49.45
N SER A 145 -10.85 -45.73 48.97
CA SER A 145 -12.13 -45.72 49.68
C SER A 145 -12.71 -47.11 49.91
N ARG A 146 -12.42 -48.09 49.04
CA ARG A 146 -12.83 -49.49 49.24
C ARG A 146 -12.09 -50.20 50.38
N TRP A 147 -10.88 -49.76 50.72
CA TRP A 147 -10.10 -50.35 51.82
C TRP A 147 -10.42 -49.72 53.18
N GLU A 148 -11.04 -48.53 53.19
CA GLU A 148 -11.45 -47.82 54.41
C GLU A 148 -12.89 -48.15 54.88
N ALA A 149 -13.68 -48.82 54.03
CA ALA A 149 -15.06 -49.27 54.32
C ALA A 149 -15.10 -50.71 54.83
#